data_AF-A0A2Z3YUP0-F1
#
_entry.id   AF-A0A2Z3YUP0-F1
#
_cell.length_a   1.000
_cell.length_b   1.000
_cell.length_c   1.000
_cell.angle_alpha   90.00
_cell.angle_beta   90.00
_cell.angle_gamma   90.00
#
_symmetry.space_group_name_H-M   'P 1'
#
loop_
_entity.id
_entity.type
_entity.pdbx_description
1 polymer ?
#
loop_
_entity_poly.entity_id
_entity_poly.type
_entity_poly.pdbx_seq_one_letter_code
_entity_poly.pdbx_strand_id
1 'polypeptide(L)'
;MTISLPRGTRVHPHLRHHATRSAPPWSAGERPDFPACWLGEITVHNRHHVFWVTVGQAQCNVNGQTLTVGRDQCVWIPAGTTVTSIVTEPGTVGTSALISPGNLVGQPRWLGVCDLSGADSDVLARQFSRWSMPYWTDSGSAVRNSPTPPSGTTAGVPVPYSRAARTIAESVLRDPAENTCISDWAEKLGTSGRQITRQFHAETGMSYRDWRTMVRIDRARQLLRHGESVAGCAAVVGFTSAPAFIRAFRALLGTTPGAWADIVRYHSPSAPSGNDHLHHSAVNCLGGLPPVRTMPRVNRYHILIWIRCGTGSLDLGDGQISLKAGDTIWIPAGVWHVVTLDEGAVLVPVGELPASVPMRRHLMSVVSTDEGKARDLMYRAGINYTHLRPWPFEWNDPANMLDLLPPSVTPYGRPDAVISRILESDPVKGPWTLTRWSEQLGIPLARLSARFRRETGQSFTVWLSDLRMNRARVLLSTTGTSVTRIAGEVGYPTVSGFTRAFTSRHGMTPTEFRRRYMLSVLYEEVTG
;
A
#
# COMPACT_ATOMS: atom_id res chain seq x y z
N MET A 1 -30.79 3.62 -26.31
CA MET A 1 -31.60 4.36 -25.33
C MET A 1 -30.68 5.38 -24.66
N THR A 2 -30.86 6.66 -24.94
CA THR A 2 -29.96 7.74 -24.52
C THR A 2 -30.12 7.97 -23.02
N ILE A 3 -29.16 7.53 -22.21
CA ILE A 3 -29.20 7.70 -20.75
C ILE A 3 -28.70 9.10 -20.41
N SER A 4 -29.60 9.95 -19.92
CA SER A 4 -29.26 11.26 -19.40
C SER A 4 -28.61 11.12 -18.02
N LEU A 5 -27.48 11.81 -17.83
CA LEU A 5 -26.77 11.90 -16.55
C LEU A 5 -27.65 12.58 -15.46
N PRO A 6 -27.53 12.17 -14.18
CA PRO A 6 -28.26 12.83 -13.09
C PRO A 6 -27.84 14.29 -12.96
N ARG A 7 -28.82 15.20 -12.92
CA ARG A 7 -28.59 16.63 -12.64
C ARG A 7 -28.12 16.78 -11.19
N GLY A 8 -26.85 17.17 -11.00
CA GLY A 8 -26.35 17.58 -9.67
C GLY A 8 -24.84 17.47 -9.45
N THR A 9 -24.09 16.73 -10.28
CA THR A 9 -22.64 16.57 -10.11
C THR A 9 -21.91 17.84 -10.56
N ARG A 10 -21.45 18.65 -9.60
CA ARG A 10 -20.52 19.75 -9.90
C ARG A 10 -19.18 19.16 -10.31
N VAL A 11 -18.94 19.08 -11.62
CA VAL A 11 -17.61 18.90 -12.20
C VAL A 11 -16.72 20.05 -11.72
N HIS A 12 -15.61 19.75 -11.04
CA HIS A 12 -14.65 20.76 -10.63
C HIS A 12 -14.13 21.50 -11.89
N PRO A 13 -14.11 22.85 -11.94
CA PRO A 13 -13.87 23.62 -13.19
C PRO A 13 -12.56 23.30 -13.93
N HIS A 14 -11.55 22.77 -13.23
CA HIS A 14 -10.26 22.39 -13.82
C HIS A 14 -10.29 21.05 -14.59
N LEU A 15 -11.32 20.22 -14.43
CA LEU A 15 -11.51 18.97 -15.19
C LEU A 15 -11.90 19.21 -16.67
N ARG A 16 -12.33 20.43 -17.04
CA ARG A 16 -12.69 20.76 -18.43
C ARG A 16 -11.50 21.10 -19.33
N HIS A 17 -10.37 21.54 -18.76
CA HIS A 17 -9.28 22.09 -19.57
C HIS A 17 -8.20 21.09 -20.00
N HIS A 18 -8.13 19.91 -19.39
CA HIS A 18 -7.22 18.84 -19.83
C HIS A 18 -7.90 17.65 -20.49
N ALA A 19 -9.24 17.55 -20.42
CA ALA A 19 -10.04 16.57 -21.16
C ALA A 19 -10.08 16.82 -22.69
N THR A 20 -9.50 17.93 -23.18
CA THR A 20 -9.62 18.38 -24.58
C THR A 20 -8.33 18.27 -25.39
N ARG A 21 -7.26 17.67 -24.88
CA ARG A 21 -6.10 17.30 -25.71
C ARG A 21 -5.93 15.79 -25.73
N SER A 22 -6.52 15.23 -26.80
CA SER A 22 -6.42 13.86 -27.32
C SER A 22 -7.04 12.76 -26.45
N ALA A 23 -8.38 12.70 -26.43
CA ALA A 23 -9.05 11.41 -26.44
C ALA A 23 -8.57 10.62 -27.68
N PRO A 24 -8.12 9.36 -27.53
CA PRO A 24 -7.77 8.55 -28.69
C PRO A 24 -9.02 8.28 -29.56
N PRO A 25 -8.86 8.20 -30.90
CA PRO A 25 -9.97 8.12 -31.83
C PRO A 25 -10.50 6.69 -31.90
N TRP A 26 -11.55 6.34 -31.15
CA TRP A 26 -12.22 5.06 -31.33
C TRP A 26 -13.68 5.24 -31.70
N SER A 27 -14.08 4.55 -32.76
CA SER A 27 -15.47 4.35 -33.17
C SER A 27 -16.24 3.57 -32.10
N ALA A 28 -17.49 3.97 -31.85
CA ALA A 28 -18.35 3.54 -30.75
C ALA A 28 -18.83 2.05 -30.79
N GLY A 29 -18.01 1.11 -31.27
CA GLY A 29 -18.40 -0.28 -31.55
C GLY A 29 -17.63 -1.38 -30.82
N GLU A 30 -16.40 -1.15 -30.35
CA GLU A 30 -15.58 -2.19 -29.70
C GLU A 30 -15.10 -1.69 -28.33
N ARG A 31 -15.65 -2.27 -27.26
CA ARG A 31 -15.11 -2.08 -25.91
C ARG A 31 -13.91 -3.03 -25.78
N PRO A 32 -12.67 -2.54 -25.64
CA PRO A 32 -11.53 -3.43 -25.41
C PRO A 32 -11.73 -4.21 -24.11
N ASP A 33 -11.29 -5.47 -24.08
CA ASP A 33 -11.38 -6.34 -22.90
C ASP A 33 -10.79 -5.67 -21.65
N PHE A 34 -9.71 -4.90 -21.82
CA PHE A 34 -9.11 -4.06 -20.78
C PHE A 34 -9.13 -2.58 -21.20
N PRO A 35 -10.05 -1.77 -20.66
CA PRO A 35 -10.05 -0.33 -20.89
C PRO A 35 -8.74 0.34 -20.45
N ALA A 36 -8.30 1.34 -21.20
CA ALA A 36 -7.19 2.21 -20.83
C ALA A 36 -7.41 2.81 -19.43
N CYS A 37 -6.36 2.83 -18.62
CA CYS A 37 -6.39 3.33 -17.26
C CYS A 37 -5.54 4.60 -17.12
N TRP A 38 -5.96 5.48 -16.23
CA TRP A 38 -5.26 6.71 -15.92
C TRP A 38 -5.12 6.92 -14.42
N LEU A 39 -3.93 7.34 -13.99
CA LEU A 39 -3.64 7.87 -12.66
C LEU A 39 -3.38 9.38 -12.77
N GLY A 40 -4.15 10.18 -12.01
CA GLY A 40 -4.15 11.64 -12.07
C GLY A 40 -3.34 12.41 -11.03
N GLU A 41 -3.19 13.71 -11.30
CA GLU A 41 -2.16 14.66 -10.84
C GLU A 41 -1.64 14.59 -9.39
N ILE A 42 -0.29 14.62 -9.33
CA ILE A 42 0.62 15.01 -8.23
C ILE A 42 0.39 14.25 -6.92
N THR A 43 0.91 13.03 -6.87
CA THR A 43 1.20 12.36 -5.61
C THR A 43 2.70 12.43 -5.34
N VAL A 44 3.08 13.19 -4.31
CA VAL A 44 4.37 12.98 -3.62
C VAL A 44 4.14 11.79 -2.69
N HIS A 45 4.63 10.62 -3.10
CA HIS A 45 4.48 9.44 -2.26
C HIS A 45 5.45 9.53 -1.09
N ASN A 46 4.97 9.36 0.15
CA ASN A 46 5.85 9.06 1.29
C ASN A 46 6.29 7.58 1.32
N ARG A 47 6.00 6.84 0.25
CA ARG A 47 6.30 5.43 0.02
C ARG A 47 6.93 5.25 -1.36
N HIS A 48 7.70 4.19 -1.55
CA HIS A 48 8.08 3.79 -2.90
C HIS A 48 6.83 3.37 -3.66
N HIS A 49 6.70 3.82 -4.90
CA HIS A 49 5.65 3.40 -5.79
C HIS A 49 6.28 2.50 -6.85
N VAL A 50 5.78 1.27 -6.95
CA VAL A 50 6.14 0.37 -8.04
C VAL A 50 4.92 0.24 -8.91
N PHE A 51 5.07 0.49 -10.21
CA PHE A 51 4.06 0.21 -11.21
C PHE A 51 4.64 -0.80 -12.19
N TRP A 52 3.89 -1.84 -12.53
CA TRP A 52 4.34 -2.85 -13.49
C TRP A 52 3.23 -3.23 -14.44
N VAL A 53 3.63 -3.76 -15.59
CA VAL A 53 2.74 -4.16 -16.68
C VAL A 53 2.97 -5.62 -17.00
N THR A 54 1.93 -6.44 -16.92
CA THR A 54 2.00 -7.87 -17.29
C THR A 54 1.62 -8.10 -18.75
N VAL A 55 0.81 -7.21 -19.33
CA VAL A 55 0.39 -7.25 -20.74
C VAL A 55 0.19 -5.83 -21.21
N GLY A 56 0.58 -5.52 -22.45
CA GLY A 56 0.41 -4.20 -23.05
C GLY A 56 1.53 -3.23 -22.69
N GLN A 57 1.21 -1.94 -22.62
CA GLN A 57 2.18 -0.87 -22.42
C GLN A 57 1.55 0.32 -21.68
N ALA A 58 2.36 1.03 -20.91
CA ALA A 58 1.96 2.25 -20.25
C ALA A 58 3.04 3.34 -20.34
N GLN A 59 2.61 4.59 -20.27
CA GLN A 59 3.47 5.76 -20.12
C GLN A 59 3.37 6.28 -18.68
N CYS A 60 4.53 6.40 -18.03
CA CYS A 60 4.66 6.93 -16.68
C CYS A 60 5.40 8.27 -16.73
N ASN A 61 4.73 9.35 -16.34
CA ASN A 61 5.31 10.68 -16.23
C ASN A 61 5.73 10.94 -14.78
N VAL A 62 7.03 10.92 -14.51
CA VAL A 62 7.61 10.98 -13.16
C VAL A 62 8.72 12.02 -13.15
N ASN A 63 8.65 13.00 -12.23
CA ASN A 63 9.60 14.13 -12.15
C ASN A 63 9.84 14.84 -13.50
N GLY A 64 8.80 14.96 -14.34
CA GLY A 64 8.92 15.57 -15.66
C GLY A 64 9.60 14.70 -16.74
N GLN A 65 10.02 13.48 -16.40
CA GLN A 65 10.48 12.48 -17.35
C GLN A 65 9.32 11.58 -17.76
N THR A 66 9.25 11.23 -19.05
CA THR A 66 8.32 10.23 -19.57
C THR A 66 9.04 8.90 -19.74
N LEU A 67 8.60 7.89 -19.02
CA LEU A 67 9.11 6.52 -19.07
C LEU A 67 8.06 5.61 -19.69
N THR A 68 8.47 4.75 -20.62
CA THR A 68 7.61 3.71 -21.17
C THR A 68 7.84 2.42 -20.41
N VAL A 69 6.76 1.81 -19.92
CA VAL A 69 6.78 0.52 -19.23
C VAL A 69 6.01 -0.48 -20.09
N GLY A 70 6.72 -1.44 -20.66
CA GLY A 70 6.15 -2.48 -21.51
C GLY A 70 5.80 -3.75 -20.74
N ARG A 71 5.37 -4.76 -21.49
CA ARG A 71 5.10 -6.10 -20.98
C ARG A 71 6.27 -6.65 -20.16
N ASP A 72 5.94 -7.22 -19.01
CA ASP A 72 6.87 -7.85 -18.07
C ASP A 72 7.95 -6.87 -17.61
N GLN A 73 7.58 -5.59 -17.47
CA GLN A 73 8.45 -4.54 -16.92
C GLN A 73 7.80 -3.83 -15.73
N CYS A 74 8.66 -3.31 -14.87
CA CYS A 74 8.35 -2.42 -13.76
C CYS A 74 8.97 -1.05 -13.94
N VAL A 75 8.33 -0.01 -13.40
CA VAL A 75 9.00 1.23 -13.02
C VAL A 75 9.05 1.32 -11.50
N TRP A 76 10.25 1.57 -10.99
CA TRP A 76 10.46 1.88 -9.58
C TRP A 76 10.48 3.39 -9.38
N ILE A 77 9.63 3.89 -8.50
CA ILE A 77 9.49 5.32 -8.20
C ILE A 77 9.81 5.53 -6.71
N PRO A 78 10.96 6.15 -6.38
CA PRO A 78 11.36 6.33 -4.99
C PRO A 78 10.37 7.19 -4.18
N ALA A 79 10.28 6.94 -2.87
CA ALA A 79 9.55 7.85 -1.97
C ALA A 79 10.10 9.28 -2.08
N GLY A 80 9.21 10.27 -2.05
CA GLY A 80 9.52 11.69 -2.27
C GLY A 80 9.55 12.11 -3.75
N THR A 81 9.37 11.16 -4.68
CA THR A 81 9.30 11.44 -6.12
C THR A 81 7.88 11.86 -6.52
N THR A 82 7.77 12.82 -7.43
CA THR A 82 6.48 13.28 -7.95
C THR A 82 6.04 12.41 -9.12
N VAL A 83 4.88 11.76 -9.00
CA VAL A 83 4.21 11.09 -10.11
C VAL A 83 3.16 12.04 -10.68
N THR A 84 3.36 12.48 -11.92
CA THR A 84 2.45 13.38 -12.62
C THR A 84 1.28 12.60 -13.23
N SER A 85 1.58 11.49 -13.91
CA SER A 85 0.57 10.60 -14.44
C SER A 85 1.10 9.21 -14.76
N ILE A 86 0.21 8.23 -14.74
CA ILE A 86 0.42 6.92 -15.36
C ILE A 86 -0.75 6.68 -16.30
N VAL A 87 -0.48 6.35 -17.56
CA VAL A 87 -1.49 6.14 -18.60
C VAL A 87 -1.23 4.81 -19.27
N THR A 88 -2.20 3.90 -19.24
CA THR A 88 -2.09 2.61 -19.91
C THR A 88 -2.79 2.66 -21.26
N GLU A 89 -2.24 1.97 -22.27
CA GLU A 89 -2.92 1.76 -23.54
C GLU A 89 -4.11 0.79 -23.36
N PRO A 90 -5.14 0.82 -24.22
CA PRO A 90 -6.16 -0.23 -24.24
C PRO A 90 -5.54 -1.63 -24.37
N GLY A 91 -6.12 -2.63 -23.70
CA GLY A 91 -5.58 -3.98 -23.65
C GLY A 91 -4.45 -4.16 -22.63
N THR A 92 -4.08 -3.12 -21.89
CA THR A 92 -3.00 -3.18 -20.90
C THR A 92 -3.49 -3.63 -19.54
N VAL A 93 -2.78 -4.59 -18.94
CA VAL A 93 -2.94 -5.00 -17.54
C VAL A 93 -1.74 -4.46 -16.76
N GLY A 94 -1.95 -3.31 -16.14
CA GLY A 94 -0.97 -2.66 -15.27
C GLY A 94 -1.49 -2.56 -13.83
N THR A 95 -0.60 -2.70 -12.85
CA THR A 95 -0.95 -2.59 -11.42
C THR A 95 0.13 -1.82 -10.67
N SER A 96 -0.24 -1.27 -9.52
CA SER A 96 0.66 -0.52 -8.63
C SER A 96 0.72 -1.16 -7.26
N ALA A 97 1.85 -0.99 -6.56
CA ALA A 97 1.97 -1.21 -5.13
C ALA A 97 2.69 -0.03 -4.46
N LEU A 98 2.24 0.36 -3.27
CA LEU A 98 2.99 1.29 -2.41
C LEU A 98 3.74 0.53 -1.33
N ILE A 99 5.06 0.61 -1.40
CA ILE A 99 5.98 -0.08 -0.50
C ILE A 99 6.57 0.95 0.45
N SER A 100 6.40 0.74 1.76
CA SER A 100 7.05 1.58 2.75
C SER A 100 8.58 1.50 2.59
N PRO A 101 9.32 2.63 2.66
CA PRO A 101 10.78 2.61 2.51
C PRO A 101 11.50 1.71 3.50
N GLY A 102 10.94 1.52 4.70
CA GLY A 102 11.44 0.53 5.65
C GLY A 102 11.50 -0.87 5.07
N ASN A 103 10.53 -1.28 4.26
CA ASN A 103 10.32 -2.68 3.87
C ASN A 103 11.32 -3.21 2.81
N LEU A 104 12.44 -2.54 2.53
CA LEU A 104 13.32 -2.90 1.42
C LEU A 104 14.79 -2.79 1.80
N VAL A 105 15.51 -3.91 1.71
CA VAL A 105 16.97 -3.91 1.88
C VAL A 105 17.62 -3.08 0.76
N GLY A 106 18.34 -2.03 1.12
CA GLY A 106 19.09 -1.18 0.20
C GLY A 106 18.33 0.00 -0.41
N GLN A 107 17.05 0.22 -0.04
CA GLN A 107 16.17 1.34 -0.45
C GLN A 107 16.49 1.93 -1.84
N PRO A 108 15.92 1.40 -2.94
CA PRO A 108 16.28 1.84 -4.27
C PRO A 108 15.93 3.32 -4.45
N ARG A 109 16.98 4.13 -4.62
CA ARG A 109 16.90 5.59 -4.81
C ARG A 109 16.83 6.01 -6.27
N TRP A 110 16.80 5.03 -7.15
CA TRP A 110 16.78 5.26 -8.58
C TRP A 110 15.36 5.25 -9.12
N LEU A 111 15.12 6.14 -10.07
CA LEU A 111 13.96 6.08 -10.95
C LEU A 111 14.40 5.31 -12.20
N GLY A 112 13.72 4.22 -12.53
CA GLY A 112 14.11 3.40 -13.68
C GLY A 112 13.10 2.32 -14.02
N VAL A 113 13.16 1.89 -15.29
CA VAL A 113 12.38 0.76 -15.81
C VAL A 113 13.25 -0.50 -15.75
N CYS A 114 12.68 -1.57 -15.20
CA CYS A 114 13.31 -2.86 -14.96
C CYS A 114 12.52 -3.97 -15.64
N ASP A 115 13.20 -4.97 -16.20
CA ASP A 115 12.55 -6.20 -16.65
C ASP A 115 12.21 -7.07 -15.43
N LEU A 116 11.07 -7.74 -15.49
CA LEU A 116 10.56 -8.66 -14.47
C LEU A 116 10.68 -10.10 -14.96
N SER A 117 11.21 -10.98 -14.12
CA SER A 117 10.99 -12.42 -14.24
C SER A 117 9.58 -12.80 -13.75
N GLY A 118 9.14 -14.03 -14.05
CA GLY A 118 7.88 -14.55 -13.52
C GLY A 118 7.83 -14.54 -11.98
N ALA A 119 8.94 -14.84 -11.31
CA ALA A 119 9.04 -14.79 -9.85
C ALA A 119 8.89 -13.36 -9.31
N ASP A 120 9.42 -12.35 -10.01
CA ASP A 120 9.32 -10.96 -9.60
C ASP A 120 7.87 -10.46 -9.63
N SER A 121 7.10 -10.90 -10.63
CA SER A 121 5.67 -10.58 -10.74
C SER A 121 4.87 -11.07 -9.53
N ASP A 122 5.17 -12.27 -9.03
CA ASP A 122 4.51 -12.84 -7.85
C ASP A 122 4.90 -12.12 -6.55
N VAL A 123 6.17 -11.71 -6.43
CA VAL A 123 6.61 -10.87 -5.32
C VAL A 123 5.90 -9.51 -5.34
N LEU A 124 5.76 -8.87 -6.50
CA LEU A 124 5.04 -7.61 -6.63
C LEU A 124 3.54 -7.77 -6.34
N ALA A 125 2.91 -8.86 -6.80
CA ALA A 125 1.54 -9.19 -6.47
C ALA A 125 1.35 -9.44 -4.95
N ARG A 126 2.34 -10.04 -4.29
CA ARG A 126 2.36 -10.18 -2.82
C ARG A 126 2.45 -8.82 -2.12
N GLN A 127 3.27 -7.90 -2.63
CA GLN A 127 3.37 -6.54 -2.08
C GLN A 127 2.09 -5.73 -2.28
N PHE A 128 1.47 -5.82 -3.46
CA PHE A 128 0.13 -5.27 -3.69
C PHE A 128 -0.86 -5.78 -2.66
N SER A 129 -0.86 -7.08 -2.40
CA SER A 129 -1.80 -7.70 -1.46
C SER A 129 -1.53 -7.29 -0.02
N ARG A 130 -0.28 -7.04 0.35
CA ARG A 130 0.07 -6.45 1.66
C ARG A 130 -0.38 -5.00 1.79
N TRP A 131 -0.23 -4.22 0.73
CA TRP A 131 -0.68 -2.84 0.70
C TRP A 131 -2.21 -2.73 0.75
N SER A 132 -2.91 -3.50 -0.09
CA SER A 132 -4.37 -3.51 -0.22
C SER A 132 -5.06 -4.21 0.97
N MET A 133 -4.39 -5.17 1.62
CA MET A 133 -4.87 -5.88 2.81
C MET A 133 -3.86 -5.74 3.97
N PRO A 134 -3.78 -4.58 4.66
CA PRO A 134 -2.73 -4.27 5.64
C PRO A 134 -2.95 -4.97 7.00
N TYR A 135 -3.36 -6.24 6.98
CA TYR A 135 -3.72 -7.02 8.17
C TYR A 135 -3.09 -8.43 8.15
N TRP A 136 -1.96 -8.59 7.48
CA TRP A 136 -1.12 -9.79 7.57
C TRP A 136 -0.42 -9.87 8.94
N THR A 137 -0.11 -11.09 9.40
CA THR A 137 0.54 -11.37 10.69
C THR A 137 2.06 -11.32 10.63
N ASP A 138 2.65 -11.40 9.43
CA ASP A 138 4.09 -11.26 9.27
C ASP A 138 4.51 -9.79 9.37
N SER A 139 5.58 -9.58 10.14
CA SER A 139 6.21 -8.26 10.34
C SER A 139 7.45 -8.09 9.47
N GLY A 140 7.76 -9.06 8.61
CA GLY A 140 8.93 -9.02 7.73
C GLY A 140 8.51 -8.80 6.28
N SER A 141 9.13 -7.87 5.59
CA SER A 141 8.97 -7.66 4.17
C SER A 141 9.29 -8.93 3.38
N ALA A 142 8.33 -9.39 2.57
CA ALA A 142 8.58 -10.44 1.58
C ALA A 142 9.61 -10.01 0.52
N VAL A 143 9.93 -8.71 0.42
CA VAL A 143 11.03 -8.20 -0.39
C VAL A 143 12.21 -7.98 0.53
N ARG A 144 12.98 -9.05 0.79
CA ARG A 144 14.28 -8.92 1.45
C ARG A 144 15.36 -8.35 0.54
N ASN A 145 15.13 -8.22 -0.77
CA ASN A 145 16.09 -7.66 -1.71
C ASN A 145 15.38 -6.65 -2.62
N SER A 146 15.89 -5.42 -2.69
CA SER A 146 15.52 -4.46 -3.73
C SER A 146 15.68 -5.06 -5.13
N PRO A 147 14.82 -4.71 -6.12
CA PRO A 147 15.09 -5.03 -7.51
C PRO A 147 16.48 -4.51 -7.90
N THR A 148 17.23 -5.29 -8.68
CA THR A 148 18.55 -4.87 -9.15
C THR A 148 18.37 -3.63 -10.04
N PRO A 149 19.15 -2.54 -9.82
CA PRO A 149 19.11 -1.40 -10.72
C PRO A 149 19.39 -1.83 -12.16
N PRO A 150 18.70 -1.25 -13.16
CA PRO A 150 19.08 -1.44 -14.55
C PRO A 150 20.54 -1.03 -14.75
N SER A 151 21.27 -1.78 -15.58
CA SER A 151 22.64 -1.43 -15.97
C SER A 151 22.72 0.04 -16.39
N GLY A 152 23.54 0.85 -15.69
CA GLY A 152 23.68 2.29 -15.93
C GLY A 152 22.89 3.21 -15.00
N THR A 153 22.15 2.67 -14.03
CA THR A 153 21.34 3.46 -13.09
C THR A 153 22.13 3.85 -11.84
N THR A 154 22.41 5.14 -11.65
CA THR A 154 23.10 5.64 -10.45
C THR A 154 22.14 5.72 -9.26
N ALA A 155 22.36 4.89 -8.24
CA ALA A 155 21.69 5.01 -6.94
C ALA A 155 22.19 6.27 -6.20
N GLY A 156 21.27 7.19 -5.84
CA GLY A 156 21.66 8.40 -5.09
C GLY A 156 20.52 9.39 -4.90
N VAL A 157 20.75 10.41 -4.05
CA VAL A 157 19.90 11.61 -4.00
C VAL A 157 19.80 12.16 -5.43
N PRO A 158 18.60 12.49 -5.96
CA PRO A 158 18.43 12.86 -7.37
C PRO A 158 19.36 14.04 -7.71
N VAL A 159 20.36 13.79 -8.56
CA VAL A 159 21.35 14.82 -8.92
C VAL A 159 20.76 15.64 -10.06
N PRO A 160 20.55 16.96 -9.89
CA PRO A 160 20.13 17.81 -10.99
C PRO A 160 21.14 17.77 -12.14
N TYR A 161 20.67 17.96 -13.36
CA TYR A 161 21.46 17.81 -14.59
C TYR A 161 21.87 19.15 -15.21
N SER A 162 21.18 20.25 -14.94
CA SER A 162 21.63 21.55 -15.43
C SER A 162 22.97 21.95 -14.81
N ARG A 163 23.85 22.56 -15.61
CA ARG A 163 25.24 22.86 -15.21
C ARG A 163 25.34 23.57 -13.85
N ALA A 164 24.51 24.58 -13.61
CA ALA A 164 24.52 25.33 -12.35
C ALA A 164 24.05 24.48 -11.17
N ALA A 165 22.89 23.83 -11.26
CA ALA A 165 22.36 23.00 -10.19
C ALA A 165 23.22 21.75 -9.92
N ARG A 166 23.77 21.14 -10.97
CA ARG A 166 24.70 20.00 -10.88
C ARG A 166 25.98 20.36 -10.14
N THR A 167 26.58 21.51 -10.44
CA THR A 167 27.79 21.99 -9.75
C THR A 167 27.54 22.15 -8.25
N ILE A 168 26.39 22.70 -7.88
CA ILE A 168 25.96 22.84 -6.47
C ILE A 168 25.79 21.46 -5.83
N ALA A 169 25.10 20.55 -6.52
CA ALA A 169 24.84 19.21 -6.01
C ALA A 169 26.13 18.40 -5.79
N GLU A 170 27.07 18.44 -6.73
CA GLU A 170 28.37 17.78 -6.62
C GLU A 170 29.20 18.33 -5.44
N SER A 171 29.14 19.65 -5.20
CA SER A 171 29.80 20.28 -4.06
C SER A 171 29.25 19.76 -2.72
N VAL A 172 27.92 19.72 -2.58
CA VAL A 172 27.26 19.29 -1.34
C VAL A 172 27.36 17.77 -1.13
N LEU A 173 27.40 16.97 -2.19
CA LEU A 173 27.62 15.53 -2.08
C LEU A 173 29.06 15.21 -1.63
N ARG A 174 30.03 16.01 -2.09
CA ARG A 174 31.44 15.90 -1.66
C ARG A 174 31.61 16.31 -0.20
N ASP A 175 30.97 17.41 0.19
CA ASP A 175 30.99 17.91 1.56
C ASP A 175 29.56 18.25 2.04
N PRO A 176 28.88 17.31 2.74
CA PRO A 176 27.55 17.57 3.29
C PRO A 176 27.51 18.73 4.30
N ALA A 177 28.65 19.12 4.89
CA ALA A 177 28.72 20.26 5.80
C ALA A 177 28.64 21.62 5.06
N GLU A 178 28.80 21.63 3.73
CA GLU A 178 28.75 22.82 2.88
C GLU A 178 27.46 23.63 3.14
N ASN A 179 27.63 24.83 3.67
CA ASN A 179 26.54 25.70 4.13
C ASN A 179 26.25 26.86 3.17
N THR A 180 26.97 26.98 2.04
CA THR A 180 26.77 28.01 1.02
C THR A 180 25.30 28.18 0.68
N CYS A 181 24.78 29.40 0.81
CA CYS A 181 23.37 29.69 0.55
C CYS A 181 23.13 29.97 -0.94
N ILE A 182 21.85 30.05 -1.34
CA ILE A 182 21.52 30.10 -2.77
C ILE A 182 21.94 31.41 -3.45
N SER A 183 22.01 32.52 -2.71
CA SER A 183 22.51 33.79 -3.24
C SER A 183 24.00 33.72 -3.54
N ASP A 184 24.77 33.11 -2.64
CA ASP A 184 26.22 32.97 -2.80
C ASP A 184 26.53 32.01 -3.97
N TRP A 185 25.75 30.94 -4.11
CA TRP A 185 25.85 30.07 -5.29
C TRP A 185 25.48 30.79 -6.57
N ALA A 186 24.48 31.67 -6.55
CA ALA A 186 24.08 32.46 -7.70
C ALA A 186 25.20 33.40 -8.16
N GLU A 187 25.85 34.07 -7.21
CA GLU A 187 27.00 34.94 -7.48
C GLU A 187 28.19 34.14 -8.04
N LYS A 188 28.58 33.05 -7.38
CA LYS A 188 29.70 32.18 -7.82
C LYS A 188 29.51 31.61 -9.23
N LEU A 189 28.27 31.34 -9.63
CA LEU A 189 27.93 30.69 -10.89
C LEU A 189 27.45 31.68 -11.97
N GLY A 190 27.45 32.98 -11.69
CA GLY A 190 26.99 34.01 -12.63
C GLY A 190 25.51 33.83 -13.02
N THR A 191 24.66 33.40 -12.09
CA THR A 191 23.23 33.17 -12.31
C THR A 191 22.38 33.87 -11.23
N SER A 192 21.06 33.61 -11.20
CA SER A 192 20.18 34.14 -10.15
C SER A 192 19.70 33.02 -9.22
N GLY A 193 19.48 33.35 -7.94
CA GLY A 193 18.95 32.38 -6.97
C GLY A 193 17.57 31.84 -7.36
N ARG A 194 16.73 32.65 -8.04
CA ARG A 194 15.45 32.19 -8.61
C ARG A 194 15.64 31.10 -9.66
N GLN A 195 16.65 31.25 -10.52
CA GLN A 195 16.94 30.28 -11.56
C GLN A 195 17.43 28.96 -10.96
N ILE A 196 18.33 29.01 -9.96
CA ILE A 196 18.79 27.81 -9.24
C ILE A 196 17.62 27.11 -8.55
N THR A 197 16.78 27.83 -7.80
CA THR A 197 15.59 27.25 -7.14
C THR A 197 14.68 26.58 -8.15
N ARG A 198 14.40 27.26 -9.27
CA ARG A 198 13.56 26.72 -10.34
C ARG A 198 14.17 25.46 -10.95
N GLN A 199 15.49 25.41 -11.17
CA GLN A 199 16.19 24.24 -11.69
C GLN A 199 16.13 23.07 -10.72
N PHE A 200 16.44 23.28 -9.44
CA PHE A 200 16.29 22.23 -8.42
C PHE A 200 14.86 21.69 -8.36
N HIS A 201 13.85 22.56 -8.34
CA HIS A 201 12.45 22.11 -8.34
C HIS A 201 12.06 21.38 -9.62
N ALA A 202 12.44 21.89 -10.78
CA ALA A 202 12.09 21.29 -12.07
C ALA A 202 12.77 19.93 -12.28
N GLU A 203 14.00 19.76 -11.78
CA GLU A 203 14.83 18.59 -12.08
C GLU A 203 14.80 17.52 -10.97
N THR A 204 14.56 17.92 -9.72
CA THR A 204 14.59 17.02 -8.55
C THR A 204 13.26 16.96 -7.80
N GLY A 205 12.30 17.83 -8.13
CA GLY A 205 11.05 17.98 -7.39
C GLY A 205 11.19 18.72 -6.05
N MET A 206 12.41 19.11 -5.65
CA MET A 206 12.72 19.65 -4.33
C MET A 206 13.33 21.04 -4.41
N SER A 207 13.18 21.83 -3.35
CA SER A 207 14.00 23.03 -3.20
C SER A 207 15.45 22.64 -2.91
N TYR A 208 16.42 23.50 -3.22
CA TYR A 208 17.83 23.28 -2.84
C TYR A 208 17.99 22.99 -1.34
N ARG A 209 17.20 23.66 -0.50
CA ARG A 209 17.21 23.48 0.95
C ARG A 209 16.79 22.06 1.36
N ASP A 210 15.70 21.57 0.79
CA ASP A 210 15.16 20.25 1.12
C ASP A 210 16.07 19.15 0.56
N TRP A 211 16.56 19.33 -0.67
CA TRP A 211 17.53 18.45 -1.30
C TRP A 211 18.82 18.32 -0.47
N ARG A 212 19.39 19.45 -0.02
CA ARG A 212 20.58 19.46 0.86
C ARG A 212 20.30 18.82 2.21
N THR A 213 19.12 19.05 2.78
CA THR A 213 18.71 18.42 4.04
C THR A 213 18.70 16.90 3.90
N MET A 214 18.18 16.38 2.78
CA MET A 214 18.20 14.95 2.48
C MET A 214 19.63 14.39 2.41
N VAL A 215 20.55 15.06 1.70
CA VAL A 215 21.98 14.66 1.64
C VAL A 215 22.62 14.59 3.03
N ARG A 216 22.35 15.60 3.88
CA ARG A 216 22.92 15.66 5.25
C ARG A 216 22.40 14.56 6.15
N ILE A 217 21.09 14.32 6.11
CA ILE A 217 20.49 13.22 6.90
C ILE A 217 21.03 11.87 6.42
N ASP A 218 21.23 11.70 5.12
CA ASP A 218 21.82 10.48 4.59
C ASP A 218 23.24 10.23 5.11
N ARG A 219 24.11 11.25 5.08
CA ARG A 219 25.45 11.14 5.67
C ARG A 219 25.40 10.89 7.17
N ALA A 220 24.46 11.52 7.88
CA ALA A 220 24.30 11.36 9.33
C ALA A 220 23.92 9.93 9.71
N ARG A 221 23.07 9.27 8.92
CA ARG A 221 22.74 7.85 9.11
C ARG A 221 24.01 7.00 9.07
N GLN A 222 24.90 7.22 8.10
CA GLN A 222 26.16 6.46 7.99
C GLN A 222 27.04 6.64 9.23
N LEU A 223 27.22 7.87 9.69
CA LEU A 223 28.02 8.19 10.88
C LEU A 223 27.45 7.53 12.14
N LEU A 224 26.14 7.63 12.36
CA LEU A 224 25.46 7.01 13.50
C LEU A 224 25.62 5.48 13.53
N ARG A 225 25.67 4.81 12.36
CA ARG A 225 25.94 3.36 12.28
C ARG A 225 27.35 3.01 12.77
N HIS A 226 28.32 3.88 12.51
CA HIS A 226 29.70 3.73 12.98
C HIS A 226 29.89 4.19 14.43
N GLY A 227 28.80 4.47 15.11
CA GLY A 227 28.78 4.70 16.55
C GLY A 227 28.92 6.16 16.96
N GLU A 228 28.97 7.09 16.00
CA GLU A 228 29.06 8.52 16.28
C GLU A 228 27.90 9.00 17.16
N SER A 229 28.19 10.02 17.97
CA SER A 229 27.18 10.63 18.83
C SER A 229 26.20 11.49 18.01
N VAL A 230 24.96 11.64 18.48
CA VAL A 230 23.95 12.50 17.83
C VAL A 230 24.46 13.93 17.65
N ALA A 231 25.19 14.46 18.64
CA ALA A 231 25.79 15.78 18.58
C ALA A 231 26.96 15.85 17.58
N GLY A 232 27.83 14.83 17.56
CA GLY A 232 28.92 14.72 16.60
C GLY A 232 28.42 14.66 15.16
N CYS A 233 27.41 13.82 14.89
CA CYS A 233 26.77 13.74 13.58
C CYS A 233 26.19 15.08 13.13
N ALA A 234 25.48 15.79 14.01
CA ALA A 234 24.91 17.10 13.68
C ALA A 234 25.99 18.09 13.24
N ALA A 235 27.15 18.11 13.91
CA ALA A 235 28.28 18.95 13.55
C ALA A 235 28.91 18.53 12.22
N VAL A 236 29.20 17.23 12.04
CA VAL A 236 29.87 16.70 10.83
C VAL A 236 29.03 16.89 9.57
N VAL A 237 27.71 16.83 9.66
CA VAL A 237 26.81 17.04 8.50
C VAL A 237 26.33 18.48 8.38
N GLY A 238 26.92 19.42 9.12
CA GLY A 238 26.71 20.86 8.95
C GLY A 238 25.38 21.42 9.46
N PHE A 239 24.70 20.76 10.41
CA PHE A 239 23.58 21.39 11.11
C PHE A 239 24.09 22.37 12.18
N THR A 240 23.44 23.53 12.27
CA THR A 240 23.80 24.58 13.23
C THR A 240 23.58 24.18 14.69
N SER A 241 22.76 23.16 14.96
CA SER A 241 22.54 22.64 16.31
C SER A 241 21.96 21.22 16.28
N ALA A 242 22.20 20.45 17.36
CA ALA A 242 21.63 19.12 17.53
C ALA A 242 20.09 19.11 17.52
N PRO A 243 19.36 20.07 18.14
CA PRO A 243 17.90 20.12 18.03
C PRO A 243 17.39 20.34 16.60
N ALA A 244 18.08 21.15 15.79
CA ALA A 244 17.71 21.35 14.38
C ALA A 244 17.91 20.07 13.56
N PHE A 245 19.02 19.37 13.80
CA PHE A 245 19.29 18.06 13.24
C PHE A 245 18.22 17.04 13.63
N ILE A 246 17.88 16.91 14.92
CA ILE A 246 16.86 15.96 15.40
C ILE A 246 15.50 16.23 14.74
N ARG A 247 15.10 17.51 14.60
CA ARG A 247 13.84 17.86 13.92
C ARG A 247 13.85 17.46 12.44
N ALA A 248 14.93 17.77 11.72
CA ALA A 248 15.06 17.42 10.29
C ALA A 248 15.12 15.90 10.08
N PHE A 249 15.87 15.19 10.93
CA PHE A 249 15.97 13.74 10.92
C PHE A 249 14.60 13.10 11.15
N ARG A 250 13.85 13.59 12.15
CA ARG A 250 12.50 13.09 12.45
C ARG A 250 11.47 13.41 11.38
N ALA A 251 11.58 14.57 10.73
CA ALA A 251 10.69 14.93 9.63
C ALA A 251 10.88 14.00 8.41
N LEU A 252 12.12 13.57 8.15
CA LEU A 252 12.45 12.70 7.01
C LEU A 252 12.28 11.20 7.31
N LEU A 253 12.58 10.76 8.55
CA LEU A 253 12.67 9.35 8.92
C LEU A 253 11.67 8.94 10.00
N GLY A 254 10.75 9.82 10.42
CA GLY A 254 9.72 9.51 11.41
C GLY A 254 10.19 9.32 12.87
N THR A 255 11.50 9.14 13.11
CA THR A 255 12.10 8.87 14.44
C THR A 255 13.26 9.81 14.79
N THR A 256 13.76 9.73 16.03
CA THR A 256 14.93 10.52 16.48
C THR A 256 16.25 9.82 16.16
N PRO A 257 17.37 10.55 15.95
CA PRO A 257 18.67 9.97 15.63
C PRO A 257 19.20 8.98 16.68
N GLY A 258 19.00 9.26 17.97
CA GLY A 258 19.47 8.39 19.06
C GLY A 258 18.71 7.07 19.08
N ALA A 259 17.37 7.14 19.06
CA ALA A 259 16.54 5.95 18.93
C ALA A 259 16.88 5.14 17.67
N TRP A 260 17.15 5.82 16.55
CA TRP A 260 17.60 5.16 15.32
C TRP A 260 18.94 4.43 15.51
N ALA A 261 19.93 5.08 16.13
CA ALA A 261 21.26 4.49 16.36
C ALA A 261 21.26 3.31 17.34
N ASP A 262 20.43 3.36 18.39
CA ASP A 262 20.29 2.27 19.36
C ASP A 262 19.72 1.01 18.67
N ILE A 263 18.77 1.19 17.75
CA ILE A 263 18.18 0.09 16.97
C ILE A 263 19.24 -0.56 16.05
N VAL A 264 20.12 0.24 15.44
CA VAL A 264 21.21 -0.27 14.56
C VAL A 264 22.21 -1.10 15.36
N ARG A 265 22.62 -0.58 16.53
CA ARG A 265 23.67 -1.21 17.35
C ARG A 265 23.21 -2.53 17.96
N TYR A 266 21.93 -2.66 18.32
CA TYR A 266 21.37 -3.87 18.91
C TYR A 266 21.36 -5.08 17.96
N HIS A 267 21.49 -4.87 16.64
CA HIS A 267 21.32 -5.91 15.61
C HIS A 267 22.55 -6.15 14.72
N SER A 268 23.74 -5.71 15.13
CA SER A 268 24.99 -6.12 14.45
C SER A 268 25.36 -7.55 14.90
N PRO A 269 25.30 -8.59 14.03
CA PRO A 269 25.79 -9.91 14.40
C PRO A 269 27.32 -9.86 14.43
N SER A 270 27.93 -10.32 15.52
CA SER A 270 29.33 -10.72 15.55
C SER A 270 29.56 -11.77 14.45
N ALA A 271 30.46 -11.46 13.50
CA ALA A 271 30.71 -12.26 12.31
C ALA A 271 31.17 -13.70 12.66
N PRO A 272 30.68 -14.74 11.96
CA PRO A 272 31.32 -16.05 11.99
C PRO A 272 32.65 -15.98 11.24
N SER A 273 33.73 -16.39 11.89
CA SER A 273 35.01 -16.70 11.27
C SER A 273 34.91 -17.97 10.43
N GLY A 274 35.24 -17.91 9.14
CA GLY A 274 35.42 -19.10 8.31
C GLY A 274 35.42 -18.79 6.81
N ASN A 275 36.58 -19.02 6.18
CA ASN A 275 36.79 -19.02 4.74
C ASN A 275 35.74 -19.87 4.01
N ASP A 276 35.10 -19.32 2.97
CA ASP A 276 34.97 -20.02 1.70
C ASP A 276 34.74 -19.03 0.55
N HIS A 277 35.59 -19.12 -0.46
CA HIS A 277 35.63 -18.24 -1.62
C HIS A 277 34.66 -18.71 -2.72
N LEU A 278 33.92 -17.73 -3.27
CA LEU A 278 33.59 -17.54 -4.69
C LEU A 278 33.07 -18.74 -5.51
N HIS A 279 31.76 -18.74 -5.74
CA HIS A 279 31.20 -19.05 -7.05
C HIS A 279 30.26 -17.94 -7.50
N HIS A 280 30.71 -17.19 -8.53
CA HIS A 280 29.87 -16.31 -9.33
C HIS A 280 28.80 -17.15 -10.06
N SER A 281 27.55 -16.97 -9.68
CA SER A 281 26.40 -17.33 -10.51
C SER A 281 25.35 -16.24 -10.34
N ALA A 282 24.87 -15.72 -11.48
CA ALA A 282 23.76 -14.79 -11.55
C ALA A 282 22.46 -15.56 -11.23
N VAL A 283 22.18 -15.81 -9.96
CA VAL A 283 21.00 -16.56 -9.50
C VAL A 283 20.54 -16.04 -8.12
N ASN A 284 19.22 -15.81 -7.99
CA ASN A 284 18.45 -15.56 -6.77
C ASN A 284 18.57 -14.20 -6.04
N CYS A 285 18.18 -13.11 -6.71
CA CYS A 285 17.75 -11.90 -6.01
C CYS A 285 16.25 -11.96 -5.72
N LEU A 286 15.82 -12.75 -4.73
CA LEU A 286 14.56 -12.71 -3.94
C LEU A 286 14.37 -14.10 -3.34
N GLY A 287 14.69 -14.28 -2.05
CA GLY A 287 14.40 -15.53 -1.33
C GLY A 287 12.90 -15.84 -1.35
N GLY A 288 12.54 -17.14 -1.32
CA GLY A 288 11.15 -17.61 -1.40
C GLY A 288 10.17 -16.85 -0.50
N LEU A 289 8.96 -16.62 -1.01
CA LEU A 289 7.91 -15.92 -0.26
C LEU A 289 7.55 -16.74 0.99
N PRO A 290 7.74 -16.22 2.22
CA PRO A 290 7.45 -17.02 3.41
C PRO A 290 5.95 -17.30 3.54
N PRO A 291 5.58 -18.38 4.26
CA PRO A 291 4.20 -18.61 4.63
C PRO A 291 3.68 -17.48 5.51
N VAL A 292 2.42 -17.10 5.33
CA VAL A 292 1.79 -16.00 6.06
C VAL A 292 0.35 -16.28 6.40
N ARG A 293 -0.17 -15.50 7.34
CA ARG A 293 -1.56 -15.56 7.75
C ARG A 293 -2.13 -14.16 7.87
N THR A 294 -3.43 -13.99 7.62
CA THR A 294 -4.13 -12.76 7.95
C THR A 294 -4.54 -12.76 9.42
N MET A 295 -4.63 -11.58 10.01
CA MET A 295 -5.21 -11.41 11.33
C MET A 295 -6.74 -11.70 11.27
N PRO A 296 -7.32 -12.35 12.30
CA PRO A 296 -8.76 -12.54 12.45
C PRO A 296 -9.57 -11.29 12.14
N ARG A 297 -10.60 -11.41 11.28
CA ARG A 297 -11.43 -10.26 10.91
C ARG A 297 -12.81 -10.63 10.35
N VAL A 298 -13.67 -9.63 10.33
CA VAL A 298 -14.93 -9.56 9.57
C VAL A 298 -14.90 -8.41 8.56
N ASN A 299 -15.64 -8.53 7.46
CA ASN A 299 -15.85 -7.43 6.51
C ASN A 299 -17.27 -6.89 6.59
N ARG A 300 -17.47 -5.64 6.14
CA ARG A 300 -18.80 -5.05 5.92
C ARG A 300 -19.30 -5.25 4.48
N TYR A 301 -18.39 -5.59 3.58
CA TYR A 301 -18.60 -5.87 2.17
C TYR A 301 -18.24 -7.33 1.89
N HIS A 302 -18.83 -7.91 0.85
CA HIS A 302 -18.35 -9.18 0.30
C HIS A 302 -17.00 -8.91 -0.35
N ILE A 303 -16.01 -9.76 -0.13
CA ILE A 303 -14.67 -9.59 -0.74
C ILE A 303 -14.36 -10.79 -1.63
N LEU A 304 -13.83 -10.53 -2.82
CA LEU A 304 -13.31 -11.58 -3.69
C LEU A 304 -11.80 -11.68 -3.49
N ILE A 305 -11.34 -12.87 -3.14
CA ILE A 305 -9.92 -13.21 -3.10
C ILE A 305 -9.60 -14.23 -4.18
N TRP A 306 -8.39 -14.16 -4.70
CA TRP A 306 -7.86 -15.05 -5.72
C TRP A 306 -6.50 -15.58 -5.27
N ILE A 307 -6.29 -16.90 -5.32
CA ILE A 307 -4.97 -17.50 -5.16
C ILE A 307 -4.30 -17.51 -6.52
N ARG A 308 -3.40 -16.55 -6.74
CA ARG A 308 -2.64 -16.41 -7.97
C ARG A 308 -1.69 -17.59 -8.18
N CYS A 309 -0.93 -17.94 -7.13
CA CYS A 309 0.00 -19.07 -7.16
C CYS A 309 0.11 -19.71 -5.77
N GLY A 310 0.64 -20.94 -5.73
CA GLY A 310 0.79 -21.74 -4.51
C GLY A 310 -0.53 -22.23 -3.91
N THR A 311 -0.50 -22.52 -2.61
CA THR A 311 -1.62 -23.09 -1.84
C THR A 311 -1.87 -22.33 -0.55
N GLY A 312 -3.08 -22.49 -0.03
CA GLY A 312 -3.47 -21.89 1.24
C GLY A 312 -4.80 -22.41 1.71
N SER A 313 -5.34 -21.74 2.73
CA SER A 313 -6.61 -22.11 3.32
C SER A 313 -7.34 -20.91 3.90
N LEU A 314 -8.67 -20.99 3.88
CA LEU A 314 -9.60 -20.04 4.48
C LEU A 314 -10.29 -20.71 5.67
N ASP A 315 -9.94 -20.27 6.87
CA ASP A 315 -10.56 -20.66 8.14
C ASP A 315 -11.77 -19.76 8.43
N LEU A 316 -12.92 -20.37 8.72
CA LEU A 316 -14.20 -19.72 9.03
C LEU A 316 -14.62 -19.88 10.49
N GLY A 317 -13.76 -20.47 11.33
CA GLY A 317 -13.94 -20.65 12.78
C GLY A 317 -14.62 -21.97 13.17
N ASP A 318 -15.50 -22.49 12.31
CA ASP A 318 -16.17 -23.79 12.45
C ASP A 318 -15.87 -24.73 11.27
N GLY A 319 -14.92 -24.37 10.42
CA GLY A 319 -14.54 -25.10 9.23
C GLY A 319 -13.44 -24.41 8.46
N GLN A 320 -12.78 -25.14 7.57
CA GLN A 320 -11.68 -24.66 6.76
C GLN A 320 -11.89 -25.07 5.30
N ILE A 321 -11.58 -24.16 4.38
CA ILE A 321 -11.65 -24.38 2.94
C ILE A 321 -10.23 -24.33 2.40
N SER A 322 -9.76 -25.42 1.77
CA SER A 322 -8.48 -25.45 1.07
C SER A 322 -8.56 -24.69 -0.25
N LEU A 323 -7.51 -23.95 -0.59
CA LEU A 323 -7.40 -23.15 -1.80
C LEU A 323 -6.08 -23.45 -2.51
N LYS A 324 -6.09 -23.47 -3.83
CA LYS A 324 -4.91 -23.68 -4.69
C LYS A 324 -4.83 -22.61 -5.78
N ALA A 325 -3.70 -22.54 -6.46
CA ALA A 325 -3.48 -21.65 -7.60
C ALA A 325 -4.65 -21.70 -8.61
N GLY A 326 -5.14 -20.54 -9.01
CA GLY A 326 -6.32 -20.37 -9.85
C GLY A 326 -7.65 -20.33 -9.08
N ASP A 327 -7.69 -20.67 -7.80
CA ASP A 327 -8.94 -20.61 -7.05
C ASP A 327 -9.34 -19.18 -6.72
N THR A 328 -10.60 -18.86 -6.96
CA THR A 328 -11.26 -17.66 -6.45
C THR A 328 -12.35 -18.05 -5.47
N ILE A 329 -12.53 -17.22 -4.45
CA ILE A 329 -13.61 -17.39 -3.49
C ILE A 329 -14.09 -16.05 -2.99
N TRP A 330 -15.42 -15.88 -2.98
CA TRP A 330 -16.03 -14.76 -2.31
C TRP A 330 -16.22 -15.07 -0.83
N ILE A 331 -15.79 -14.14 0.03
CA ILE A 331 -16.02 -14.17 1.47
C ILE A 331 -17.16 -13.20 1.77
N PRO A 332 -18.32 -13.68 2.23
CA PRO A 332 -19.46 -12.82 2.45
C PRO A 332 -19.25 -11.80 3.57
N ALA A 333 -19.92 -10.65 3.45
CA ALA A 333 -19.99 -9.62 4.46
C ALA A 333 -20.45 -10.22 5.80
N GLY A 334 -19.81 -9.80 6.89
CA GLY A 334 -20.09 -10.26 8.24
C GLY A 334 -19.51 -11.63 8.60
N VAL A 335 -19.00 -12.40 7.64
CA VAL A 335 -18.38 -13.70 7.91
C VAL A 335 -16.99 -13.49 8.52
N TRP A 336 -16.78 -14.10 9.68
CA TRP A 336 -15.46 -14.15 10.31
C TRP A 336 -14.55 -15.07 9.50
N HIS A 337 -13.31 -14.65 9.29
CA HIS A 337 -12.35 -15.45 8.57
C HIS A 337 -10.90 -15.16 8.93
N VAL A 338 -10.05 -16.13 8.62
CA VAL A 338 -8.61 -16.00 8.50
C VAL A 338 -8.13 -16.73 7.25
N VAL A 339 -7.20 -16.13 6.52
CA VAL A 339 -6.52 -16.78 5.39
C VAL A 339 -5.10 -17.13 5.82
N THR A 340 -4.68 -18.36 5.54
CA THR A 340 -3.29 -18.82 5.69
C THR A 340 -2.78 -19.20 4.32
N LEU A 341 -1.56 -18.78 3.99
CA LEU A 341 -0.87 -19.06 2.74
C LEU A 341 0.41 -19.81 3.05
N ASP A 342 0.68 -20.83 2.27
CA ASP A 342 1.91 -21.61 2.36
C ASP A 342 3.10 -20.83 1.78
N GLU A 343 4.30 -21.38 1.92
CA GLU A 343 5.50 -20.82 1.30
C GLU A 343 5.33 -20.74 -0.22
N GLY A 344 5.76 -19.63 -0.83
CA GLY A 344 5.62 -19.36 -2.26
C GLY A 344 4.24 -18.89 -2.70
N ALA A 345 3.21 -19.00 -1.86
CA ALA A 345 1.84 -18.71 -2.29
C ALA A 345 1.50 -17.21 -2.33
N VAL A 346 0.67 -16.80 -3.28
CA VAL A 346 0.22 -15.41 -3.44
C VAL A 346 -1.30 -15.37 -3.53
N LEU A 347 -1.91 -14.65 -2.59
CA LEU A 347 -3.30 -14.22 -2.67
C LEU A 347 -3.33 -12.79 -3.20
N VAL A 348 -4.25 -12.50 -4.11
CA VAL A 348 -4.56 -11.15 -4.61
C VAL A 348 -6.02 -10.82 -4.27
N PRO A 349 -6.31 -9.69 -3.59
CA PRO A 349 -7.67 -9.20 -3.48
C PRO A 349 -8.12 -8.60 -4.82
N VAL A 350 -9.30 -8.99 -5.30
CA VAL A 350 -9.78 -8.59 -6.64
C VAL A 350 -10.75 -7.41 -6.55
N GLY A 351 -11.66 -7.44 -5.59
CA GLY A 351 -12.61 -6.35 -5.37
C GLY A 351 -13.62 -6.67 -4.29
N GLU A 352 -14.57 -5.77 -4.12
CA GLU A 352 -15.64 -5.89 -3.13
C GLU A 352 -17.01 -5.63 -3.73
N LEU A 353 -18.04 -6.19 -3.10
CA LEU A 353 -19.44 -5.96 -3.42
C LEU A 353 -20.22 -5.59 -2.15
N PRO A 354 -21.26 -4.75 -2.24
CA PRO A 354 -22.09 -4.39 -1.10
C PRO A 354 -22.80 -5.62 -0.52
N ALA A 355 -23.08 -5.59 0.79
CA ALA A 355 -23.76 -6.69 1.49
C ALA A 355 -25.18 -6.95 0.97
N SER A 356 -25.75 -6.00 0.22
CA SER A 356 -27.00 -6.13 -0.53
C SER A 356 -26.93 -7.09 -1.72
N VAL A 357 -25.75 -7.52 -2.19
CA VAL A 357 -25.65 -8.67 -3.11
C VAL A 357 -25.99 -9.94 -2.32
N PRO A 358 -26.84 -10.85 -2.82
CA PRO A 358 -27.44 -11.96 -2.04
C PRO A 358 -26.48 -13.14 -1.81
N MET A 359 -25.28 -12.85 -1.32
CA MET A 359 -24.24 -13.82 -1.06
C MET A 359 -24.24 -14.23 0.41
N ARG A 360 -24.28 -15.55 0.64
CA ARG A 360 -24.47 -16.14 1.98
C ARG A 360 -23.34 -17.09 2.31
N ARG A 361 -23.02 -17.20 3.60
CA ARG A 361 -21.97 -18.09 4.11
C ARG A 361 -22.08 -19.53 3.62
N HIS A 362 -23.28 -20.11 3.63
CA HIS A 362 -23.50 -21.49 3.20
C HIS A 362 -23.53 -21.69 1.68
N LEU A 363 -23.48 -20.62 0.90
CA LEU A 363 -23.41 -20.64 -0.57
C LEU A 363 -22.00 -20.37 -1.10
N MET A 364 -21.03 -20.19 -0.19
CA MET A 364 -19.63 -20.03 -0.55
C MET A 364 -19.16 -21.24 -1.35
N SER A 365 -18.57 -20.98 -2.50
CA SER A 365 -18.02 -22.00 -3.38
C SER A 365 -16.72 -21.51 -3.98
N VAL A 366 -15.74 -22.41 -4.07
CA VAL A 366 -14.48 -22.16 -4.77
C VAL A 366 -14.73 -22.25 -6.28
N VAL A 367 -14.27 -21.26 -7.03
CA VAL A 367 -14.35 -21.22 -8.49
C VAL A 367 -12.92 -21.20 -9.06
N SER A 368 -12.55 -22.23 -9.80
CA SER A 368 -11.25 -22.31 -10.48
C SER A 368 -11.24 -21.42 -11.72
N THR A 369 -10.14 -20.70 -11.93
CA THR A 369 -9.94 -19.80 -13.08
C THR A 369 -8.85 -20.29 -14.02
N ASP A 370 -9.05 -20.04 -15.30
CA ASP A 370 -8.03 -20.23 -16.35
C ASP A 370 -7.09 -19.02 -16.47
N GLU A 371 -6.09 -19.12 -17.36
CA GLU A 371 -5.09 -18.07 -17.59
C GLU A 371 -5.69 -16.76 -18.17
N GLY A 372 -6.74 -16.88 -19.01
CA GLY A 372 -7.43 -15.72 -19.56
C GLY A 372 -8.10 -14.90 -18.47
N LYS A 373 -8.80 -15.57 -17.55
CA LYS A 373 -9.39 -14.97 -16.35
C LYS A 373 -8.34 -14.41 -15.38
N ALA A 374 -7.17 -15.03 -15.25
CA ALA A 374 -6.12 -14.53 -14.37
C ALA A 374 -5.68 -13.08 -14.70
N ARG A 375 -5.66 -12.72 -15.99
CA ARG A 375 -5.33 -11.36 -16.45
C ARG A 375 -6.43 -10.36 -16.09
N ASP A 376 -7.69 -10.75 -16.31
CA ASP A 376 -8.87 -9.95 -15.94
C ASP A 376 -8.94 -9.72 -14.41
N LEU A 377 -8.67 -10.73 -13.60
CA LEU A 377 -8.62 -10.59 -12.14
C LEU A 377 -7.53 -9.61 -11.69
N MET A 378 -6.34 -9.65 -12.29
CA MET A 378 -5.28 -8.69 -11.95
C MET A 378 -5.63 -7.27 -12.39
N TYR A 379 -6.23 -7.11 -13.58
CA TYR A 379 -6.72 -5.81 -14.05
C TYR A 379 -7.74 -5.22 -13.07
N ARG A 380 -8.74 -6.01 -12.66
CA ARG A 380 -9.78 -5.61 -11.70
C ARG A 380 -9.20 -5.29 -10.32
N ALA A 381 -8.25 -6.10 -9.84
CA ALA A 381 -7.50 -5.81 -8.62
C ALA A 381 -6.83 -4.43 -8.68
N GLY A 382 -6.17 -4.13 -9.80
CA GLY A 382 -5.54 -2.84 -10.07
C GLY A 382 -6.53 -1.67 -9.98
N ILE A 383 -7.65 -1.72 -10.70
CA ILE A 383 -8.62 -0.59 -10.71
C ILE A 383 -9.42 -0.46 -9.41
N ASN A 384 -9.62 -1.56 -8.66
CA ASN A 384 -10.42 -1.55 -7.43
C ASN A 384 -9.63 -1.09 -6.21
N TYR A 385 -8.34 -1.45 -6.12
CA TYR A 385 -7.52 -1.15 -4.93
C TYR A 385 -6.48 -0.04 -5.13
N THR A 386 -6.24 0.41 -6.36
CA THR A 386 -5.29 1.50 -6.64
C THR A 386 -6.00 2.78 -7.07
N HIS A 387 -5.22 3.81 -7.37
CA HIS A 387 -5.72 5.06 -7.96
C HIS A 387 -5.77 5.02 -9.50
N LEU A 388 -5.45 3.88 -10.13
CA LEU A 388 -5.70 3.68 -11.57
C LEU A 388 -7.20 3.71 -11.83
N ARG A 389 -7.63 4.52 -12.80
CA ARG A 389 -9.04 4.69 -13.16
C ARG A 389 -9.27 4.26 -14.61
N PRO A 390 -10.14 3.27 -14.87
CA PRO A 390 -10.47 2.87 -16.22
C PRO A 390 -11.29 3.97 -16.91
N TRP A 391 -10.92 4.36 -18.12
CA TRP A 391 -11.66 5.35 -18.91
C TRP A 391 -12.72 4.65 -19.79
N PRO A 392 -13.95 5.19 -19.95
CA PRO A 392 -14.53 6.39 -19.32
C PRO A 392 -15.29 6.09 -18.01
N PHE A 393 -14.97 4.99 -17.31
CA PHE A 393 -15.80 4.47 -16.23
C PHE A 393 -15.50 5.14 -14.88
N GLU A 394 -16.54 5.30 -14.06
CA GLU A 394 -16.41 5.84 -12.71
C GLU A 394 -15.78 4.80 -11.76
N TRP A 395 -15.14 5.29 -10.70
CA TRP A 395 -14.48 4.47 -9.69
C TRP A 395 -15.48 3.53 -9.00
N ASN A 396 -15.09 2.25 -8.85
CA ASN A 396 -15.80 1.26 -8.02
C ASN A 396 -17.23 0.94 -8.48
N ASP A 397 -17.50 0.93 -9.79
CA ASP A 397 -18.77 0.43 -10.33
C ASP A 397 -18.94 -1.07 -10.01
N PRO A 398 -19.94 -1.47 -9.19
CA PRO A 398 -20.18 -2.87 -8.85
C PRO A 398 -20.41 -3.77 -10.08
N ALA A 399 -20.87 -3.19 -11.20
CA ALA A 399 -21.05 -3.92 -12.45
C ALA A 399 -19.76 -4.58 -12.95
N ASN A 400 -18.59 -4.04 -12.58
CA ASN A 400 -17.28 -4.62 -12.89
C ASN A 400 -16.94 -5.87 -12.05
N MET A 401 -17.85 -6.37 -11.21
CA MET A 401 -17.60 -7.54 -10.37
C MET A 401 -18.75 -8.56 -10.41
N LEU A 402 -19.92 -8.20 -10.94
CA LEU A 402 -21.13 -9.04 -10.89
C LEU A 402 -21.02 -10.31 -11.74
N ASP A 403 -20.27 -10.27 -12.83
CA ASP A 403 -19.96 -11.42 -13.69
C ASP A 403 -18.98 -12.41 -13.03
N LEU A 404 -18.29 -12.01 -11.96
CA LEU A 404 -17.43 -12.87 -11.14
C LEU A 404 -18.18 -13.55 -9.99
N LEU A 405 -19.50 -13.40 -9.91
CA LEU A 405 -20.30 -14.12 -8.92
C LEU A 405 -20.24 -15.63 -9.17
N PRO A 406 -20.17 -16.45 -8.10
CA PRO A 406 -20.17 -17.90 -8.27
C PRO A 406 -21.54 -18.35 -8.81
N PRO A 407 -21.61 -19.49 -9.52
CA PRO A 407 -22.87 -20.02 -10.06
C PRO A 407 -23.96 -20.24 -9.00
N SER A 408 -23.58 -20.41 -7.73
CA SER A 408 -24.47 -20.55 -6.58
C SER A 408 -25.21 -19.26 -6.20
N VAL A 409 -24.81 -18.10 -6.76
CA VAL A 409 -25.34 -16.78 -6.42
C VAL A 409 -25.86 -16.10 -7.68
N THR A 410 -27.13 -15.67 -7.64
CA THR A 410 -27.70 -14.86 -8.71
C THR A 410 -27.57 -13.36 -8.37
N PRO A 411 -27.13 -12.49 -9.30
CA PRO A 411 -27.00 -11.05 -9.03
C PRO A 411 -28.31 -10.40 -8.57
N TYR A 412 -29.46 -10.95 -8.98
CA TYR A 412 -30.81 -10.47 -8.70
C TYR A 412 -31.57 -11.28 -7.64
N GLY A 413 -30.89 -12.19 -6.93
CA GLY A 413 -31.49 -12.89 -5.80
C GLY A 413 -31.95 -11.90 -4.72
N ARG A 414 -32.95 -12.27 -3.89
CA ARG A 414 -33.39 -11.41 -2.79
C ARG A 414 -32.40 -11.48 -1.63
N PRO A 415 -31.61 -10.42 -1.35
CA PRO A 415 -30.77 -10.39 -0.16
C PRO A 415 -31.64 -10.36 1.10
N ASP A 416 -31.07 -10.73 2.24
CA ASP A 416 -31.67 -10.38 3.51
C ASP A 416 -31.45 -8.87 3.75
N ALA A 417 -32.32 -8.03 3.17
CA ALA A 417 -32.20 -6.58 3.19
C ALA A 417 -32.06 -5.98 4.60
N VAL A 418 -32.56 -6.69 5.63
CA VAL A 418 -32.40 -6.30 7.03
C VAL A 418 -30.96 -6.51 7.48
N ILE A 419 -30.41 -7.70 7.25
CA ILE A 419 -29.03 -8.00 7.63
C ILE A 419 -28.05 -7.20 6.78
N SER A 420 -28.26 -7.06 5.48
CA SER A 420 -27.43 -6.21 4.60
C SER A 420 -27.36 -4.78 5.12
N ARG A 421 -28.49 -4.18 5.52
CA ARG A 421 -28.53 -2.84 6.14
C ARG A 421 -27.73 -2.76 7.45
N ILE A 422 -27.79 -3.80 8.29
CA ILE A 422 -27.02 -3.85 9.53
C ILE A 422 -25.51 -3.94 9.22
N LEU A 423 -25.10 -4.79 8.27
CA LEU A 423 -23.69 -4.98 7.90
C LEU A 423 -23.10 -3.73 7.22
N GLU A 424 -23.89 -3.07 6.38
CA GLU A 424 -23.51 -1.83 5.69
C GLU A 424 -23.54 -0.61 6.63
N SER A 425 -24.18 -0.69 7.79
CA SER A 425 -24.06 0.35 8.82
C SER A 425 -22.64 0.40 9.40
N ASP A 426 -22.20 1.55 9.92
CA ASP A 426 -20.97 1.65 10.71
C ASP A 426 -21.30 1.70 12.22
N PRO A 427 -21.58 0.55 12.87
CA PRO A 427 -22.02 0.54 14.25
C PRO A 427 -20.88 0.76 15.25
N VAL A 428 -19.63 0.93 14.78
CA VAL A 428 -18.45 1.02 15.65
C VAL A 428 -18.58 2.16 16.67
N LYS A 429 -19.09 3.32 16.23
CA LYS A 429 -19.17 4.55 17.04
C LYS A 429 -20.44 4.69 17.88
N GLY A 430 -21.45 3.83 17.68
CA GLY A 430 -22.74 3.95 18.35
C GLY A 430 -22.98 2.93 19.45
N PRO A 431 -23.94 3.15 20.37
CA PRO A 431 -24.34 2.17 21.38
C PRO A 431 -25.26 1.11 20.75
N TRP A 432 -24.88 0.58 19.59
CA TRP A 432 -25.68 -0.35 18.82
C TRP A 432 -25.72 -1.71 19.51
N THR A 433 -26.94 -2.17 19.77
CA THR A 433 -27.22 -3.53 20.22
C THR A 433 -28.21 -4.16 19.25
N LEU A 434 -28.29 -5.49 19.25
CA LEU A 434 -29.29 -6.18 18.45
C LEU A 434 -30.72 -5.83 18.91
N THR A 435 -30.91 -5.52 20.20
CA THR A 435 -32.18 -5.01 20.76
C THR A 435 -32.58 -3.68 20.13
N ARG A 436 -31.66 -2.72 20.02
CA ARG A 436 -31.96 -1.44 19.35
C ARG A 436 -32.29 -1.62 17.88
N TRP A 437 -31.59 -2.52 17.18
CA TRP A 437 -31.95 -2.88 15.80
C TRP A 437 -33.33 -3.55 15.72
N SER A 438 -33.67 -4.41 16.68
CA SER A 438 -34.97 -5.07 16.78
C SER A 438 -36.10 -4.05 16.93
N GLU A 439 -35.93 -3.07 17.83
CA GLU A 439 -36.87 -1.95 18.04
C GLU A 439 -36.99 -1.07 16.79
N GLN A 440 -35.87 -0.63 16.23
CA GLN A 440 -35.86 0.27 15.06
C GLN A 440 -36.47 -0.36 13.81
N LEU A 441 -36.30 -1.67 13.63
CA LEU A 441 -36.78 -2.40 12.45
C LEU A 441 -38.14 -3.06 12.66
N GLY A 442 -38.69 -3.04 13.88
CA GLY A 442 -39.96 -3.71 14.21
C GLY A 442 -39.91 -5.24 14.07
N ILE A 443 -38.73 -5.85 14.26
CA ILE A 443 -38.53 -7.30 14.10
C ILE A 443 -38.25 -7.91 15.47
N PRO A 444 -38.94 -8.99 15.89
CA PRO A 444 -38.66 -9.66 17.17
C PRO A 444 -37.18 -10.05 17.32
N LEU A 445 -36.59 -9.75 18.49
CA LEU A 445 -35.16 -9.94 18.77
C LEU A 445 -34.66 -11.36 18.46
N ALA A 446 -35.42 -12.39 18.86
CA ALA A 446 -35.07 -13.79 18.60
C ALA A 446 -34.98 -14.09 17.09
N ARG A 447 -35.93 -13.56 16.30
CA ARG A 447 -35.94 -13.71 14.84
C ARG A 447 -34.75 -12.98 14.21
N LEU A 448 -34.46 -11.77 14.66
CA LEU A 448 -33.33 -10.99 14.15
C LEU A 448 -31.99 -11.66 14.48
N SER A 449 -31.85 -12.21 15.70
CA SER A 449 -30.66 -12.96 16.13
C SER A 449 -30.44 -14.22 15.30
N ALA A 450 -31.50 -15.01 15.07
CA ALA A 450 -31.43 -16.21 14.23
C ALA A 450 -31.04 -15.86 12.77
N ARG A 451 -31.64 -14.81 12.20
CA ARG A 451 -31.27 -14.32 10.86
C ARG A 451 -29.81 -13.91 10.80
N PHE A 452 -29.35 -13.09 11.74
CA PHE A 452 -27.97 -12.60 11.76
C PHE A 452 -26.95 -13.75 11.86
N ARG A 453 -27.20 -14.73 12.75
CA ARG A 453 -26.34 -15.92 12.87
C ARG A 453 -26.32 -16.77 11.61
N ARG A 454 -27.47 -16.97 10.97
CA ARG A 454 -27.56 -17.75 9.73
C ARG A 454 -26.77 -17.11 8.59
N GLU A 455 -26.82 -15.79 8.45
CA GLU A 455 -26.11 -15.09 7.38
C GLU A 455 -24.61 -14.94 7.66
N THR A 456 -24.20 -14.67 8.91
CA THR A 456 -22.82 -14.32 9.27
C THR A 456 -22.01 -15.45 9.92
N GLY A 457 -22.68 -16.50 10.39
CA GLY A 457 -22.07 -17.58 11.19
C GLY A 457 -21.87 -17.23 12.67
N GLN A 458 -22.18 -16.01 13.12
CA GLN A 458 -21.86 -15.54 14.47
C GLN A 458 -22.95 -14.66 15.07
N SER A 459 -22.88 -14.41 16.38
CA SER A 459 -23.80 -13.47 17.03
C SER A 459 -23.41 -12.02 16.70
N PHE A 460 -24.40 -11.11 16.68
CA PHE A 460 -24.17 -9.68 16.49
C PHE A 460 -23.13 -9.10 17.47
N THR A 461 -23.16 -9.53 18.74
CA THR A 461 -22.22 -9.04 19.76
C THR A 461 -20.78 -9.39 19.43
N VAL A 462 -20.54 -10.64 19.00
CA VAL A 462 -19.20 -11.12 18.61
C VAL A 462 -18.74 -10.38 17.34
N TRP A 463 -19.61 -10.30 16.33
CA TRP A 463 -19.34 -9.57 15.09
C TRP A 463 -19.00 -8.09 15.34
N LEU A 464 -19.76 -7.40 16.18
CA LEU A 464 -19.51 -5.99 16.51
C LEU A 464 -18.18 -5.83 17.25
N SER A 465 -17.86 -6.75 18.17
CA SER A 465 -16.55 -6.77 18.83
C SER A 465 -15.42 -6.91 17.82
N ASP A 466 -15.55 -7.82 16.85
CA ASP A 466 -14.55 -8.00 15.78
C ASP A 466 -14.41 -6.78 14.88
N LEU A 467 -15.53 -6.15 14.51
CA LEU A 467 -15.52 -4.93 13.72
C LEU A 467 -14.81 -3.79 14.47
N ARG A 468 -15.05 -3.66 15.78
CA ARG A 468 -14.36 -2.69 16.65
C ARG A 468 -12.86 -3.01 16.74
N MET A 469 -12.48 -4.27 16.88
CA MET A 469 -11.06 -4.68 16.90
C MET A 469 -10.37 -4.43 15.56
N ASN A 470 -11.05 -4.65 14.44
CA ASN A 470 -10.55 -4.28 13.11
C ASN A 470 -10.23 -2.77 13.05
N ARG A 471 -11.16 -1.92 13.48
CA ARG A 471 -10.96 -0.47 13.50
C ARG A 471 -9.84 -0.06 14.46
N ALA A 472 -9.77 -0.68 15.64
CA ALA A 472 -8.74 -0.42 16.63
C ALA A 472 -7.34 -0.72 16.08
N ARG A 473 -7.15 -1.84 15.38
CA ARG A 473 -5.88 -2.19 14.74
C ARG A 473 -5.43 -1.13 13.75
N VAL A 474 -6.33 -0.68 12.87
CA VAL A 474 -6.05 0.38 11.90
C VAL A 474 -5.61 1.66 12.62
N LEU A 475 -6.35 2.10 13.65
CA LEU A 475 -5.98 3.30 14.40
C LEU A 475 -4.65 3.15 15.15
N LEU A 476 -4.36 1.97 15.70
CA LEU A 476 -3.12 1.69 16.42
C LEU A 476 -1.90 1.70 15.50
N SER A 477 -2.05 1.22 14.26
CA SER A 477 -0.96 1.07 13.28
C SER A 477 -0.74 2.30 12.40
N THR A 478 -1.78 3.11 12.17
CA THR A 478 -1.70 4.25 11.23
C THR A 478 -1.67 5.61 11.92
N THR A 479 -1.92 5.68 13.24
CA THR A 479 -2.02 6.96 13.94
C THR A 479 -1.25 6.97 15.27
N GLY A 480 -0.83 8.17 15.69
CA GLY A 480 -0.27 8.42 17.03
C GLY A 480 -1.33 8.55 18.15
N THR A 481 -2.61 8.32 17.85
CA THR A 481 -3.74 8.52 18.78
C THR A 481 -3.57 7.71 20.06
N SER A 482 -3.80 8.28 21.25
CA SER A 482 -3.62 7.51 22.50
C SER A 482 -4.57 6.29 22.59
N VAL A 483 -4.14 5.24 23.30
CA VAL A 483 -4.95 4.03 23.55
C VAL A 483 -6.29 4.39 24.18
N THR A 484 -6.31 5.36 25.10
CA THR A 484 -7.52 5.88 25.73
C THR A 484 -8.51 6.46 24.72
N ARG A 485 -8.02 7.29 23.79
CA ARG A 485 -8.87 7.88 22.76
C ARG A 485 -9.36 6.84 21.75
N ILE A 486 -8.51 5.87 21.39
CA ILE A 486 -8.90 4.75 20.52
C ILE A 486 -10.02 3.92 21.16
N ALA A 487 -9.92 3.62 22.46
CA ALA A 487 -10.97 2.89 23.18
C ALA A 487 -12.33 3.59 23.04
N GLY A 488 -12.36 4.91 23.23
CA GLY A 488 -13.58 5.71 23.03
C GLY A 488 -14.05 5.73 21.56
N GLU A 489 -13.14 5.91 20.60
CA GLU A 489 -13.49 5.96 19.16
C GLU A 489 -14.07 4.62 18.66
N VAL A 490 -13.61 3.50 19.21
CA VAL A 490 -14.11 2.16 18.85
C VAL A 490 -15.26 1.69 19.74
N GLY A 491 -15.85 2.58 20.53
CA GLY A 491 -17.11 2.33 21.25
C GLY A 491 -16.97 1.54 22.56
N TYR A 492 -15.81 1.57 23.21
CA TYR A 492 -15.62 1.02 24.55
C TYR A 492 -15.71 2.12 25.62
N PRO A 493 -16.53 1.92 26.67
CA PRO A 493 -16.70 2.93 27.74
C PRO A 493 -15.47 3.05 28.64
N THR A 494 -14.66 2.00 28.74
CA THR A 494 -13.47 1.96 29.59
C THR A 494 -12.27 1.41 28.83
N VAL A 495 -11.10 1.98 29.12
CA VAL A 495 -9.82 1.53 28.54
C VAL A 495 -9.52 0.10 28.96
N SER A 496 -9.78 -0.27 30.22
CA SER A 496 -9.56 -1.65 30.70
C SER A 496 -10.44 -2.67 29.98
N GLY A 497 -11.70 -2.31 29.68
CA GLY A 497 -12.58 -3.16 28.88
C GLY A 497 -12.07 -3.34 27.45
N PHE A 498 -11.62 -2.25 26.82
CA PHE A 498 -11.00 -2.28 25.50
C PHE A 498 -9.73 -3.14 25.48
N THR A 499 -8.78 -2.89 26.40
CA THR A 499 -7.50 -3.63 26.47
C THR A 499 -7.73 -5.12 26.68
N ARG A 500 -8.70 -5.52 27.52
CA ARG A 500 -9.03 -6.94 27.71
C ARG A 500 -9.57 -7.58 26.43
N ALA A 501 -10.52 -6.92 25.76
CA ALA A 501 -11.09 -7.41 24.51
C ALA A 501 -10.02 -7.51 23.40
N PHE A 502 -9.17 -6.50 23.28
CA PHE A 502 -8.08 -6.46 22.32
C PHE A 502 -7.05 -7.57 22.59
N THR A 503 -6.64 -7.74 23.84
CA THR A 503 -5.68 -8.78 24.23
C THR A 503 -6.25 -10.17 24.00
N SER A 504 -7.52 -10.39 24.36
CA SER A 504 -8.21 -11.66 24.09
C SER A 504 -8.25 -12.00 22.60
N ARG A 505 -8.35 -11.00 21.72
CA ARG A 505 -8.47 -11.21 20.27
C ARG A 505 -7.14 -11.31 19.54
N HIS A 506 -6.12 -10.60 20.04
CA HIS A 506 -4.83 -10.43 19.35
C HIS A 506 -3.64 -11.06 20.09
N GLY A 507 -3.86 -11.62 21.28
CA GLY A 507 -2.80 -12.23 22.10
C GLY A 507 -1.82 -11.23 22.71
N MET A 508 -2.01 -9.94 22.48
CA MET A 508 -1.13 -8.86 22.96
C MET A 508 -1.93 -7.60 23.29
N THR A 509 -1.38 -6.75 24.16
CA THR A 509 -2.05 -5.50 24.55
C THR A 509 -2.05 -4.49 23.39
N PRO A 510 -2.95 -3.47 23.39
CA PRO A 510 -2.93 -2.41 22.38
C PRO A 510 -1.60 -1.65 22.30
N THR A 511 -0.97 -1.40 23.45
CA THR A 511 0.33 -0.73 23.52
C THR A 511 1.43 -1.60 22.93
N GLU A 512 1.43 -2.89 23.24
CA GLU A 512 2.39 -3.84 22.67
C GLU A 512 2.19 -4.02 21.17
N PHE A 513 0.93 -4.10 20.72
CA PHE A 513 0.59 -4.14 19.30
C PHE A 513 1.14 -2.92 18.55
N ARG A 514 0.91 -1.71 19.09
CA ARG A 514 1.48 -0.48 18.52
C ARG A 514 3.00 -0.52 18.52
N ARG A 515 3.61 -0.89 19.64
CA ARG A 515 5.06 -0.98 19.76
C ARG A 515 5.62 -1.94 18.71
N ARG A 516 5.06 -3.13 18.57
CA ARG A 516 5.48 -4.13 17.58
C ARG A 516 5.30 -3.66 16.15
N TYR A 517 4.22 -2.94 15.84
CA TYR A 517 3.99 -2.38 14.50
C TYR A 517 4.92 -1.20 14.21
N MET A 518 5.20 -0.33 15.19
CA MET A 518 6.20 0.73 15.05
C MET A 518 7.61 0.14 14.96
N LEU A 519 7.92 -0.90 15.74
CA LEU A 519 9.19 -1.60 15.70
C LEU A 519 9.37 -2.39 14.41
N SER A 520 8.34 -2.98 13.80
CA SER A 520 8.47 -3.60 12.48
C SER A 520 8.75 -2.54 11.41
N VAL A 521 8.05 -1.40 11.45
CA VAL A 521 8.33 -0.27 10.55
C VAL A 521 9.76 0.29 10.75
N LEU A 522 10.25 0.38 11.99
CA LEU A 522 11.56 0.95 12.32
C LEU A 522 12.73 -0.05 12.21
N TYR A 523 12.53 -1.34 12.47
CA TYR A 523 13.51 -2.42 12.31
C TYR A 523 13.83 -2.62 10.82
N GLU A 524 12.79 -2.62 9.99
CA GLU A 524 12.93 -2.67 8.53
C GLU A 524 13.69 -1.43 7.99
N GLU A 525 13.51 -0.22 8.57
CA GLU A 525 14.30 0.99 8.22
C GLU A 525 15.79 0.99 8.64
N VAL A 526 16.17 0.08 9.54
CA VAL A 526 17.48 0.09 10.21
C VAL A 526 18.37 -1.08 9.78
N THR A 527 17.82 -2.25 9.45
CA THR A 527 18.59 -3.46 9.12
C THR A 527 18.71 -3.80 7.63
N GLY A 528 18.45 -2.87 6.71
CA GLY A 528 18.79 -3.07 5.29
C GLY A 528 18.42 -1.91 4.41
#